data_AF-A0A259CUD5-F1
#
_entry.id   AF-A0A259CUD5-F1
#
_cell.length_a   1.000
_cell.length_b   1.000
_cell.length_c   1.000
_cell.angle_alpha   90.00
_cell.angle_beta   90.00
_cell.angle_gamma   90.00
#
_symmetry.space_group_name_H-M   'P 1'
#
loop_
_entity.id
_entity.type
_entity.pdbx_description
1 polymer ?
#
loop_
_entity_poly.entity_id
_entity_poly.type
_entity_poly.pdbx_seq_one_letter_code
_entity_poly.pdbx_strand_id
1 'polypeptide(L)'
;IESMDSIVIGPGLGQSLLAEKQLHECLSSDKPLVIDADALNLIAKHQHLAQMLRERKFESVITPHLGEASRLLKQSITNIQQHREDTALLLANTFQCICVLKGANSICANNQGDYSVNPTGNAGLASAGTGDVLSGLIGGLIAQGMACFDALKLAVYVHGQAADNLVESGIGPIGLTASEVTIEIRNMLNKQLG
;
A
#
# COMPACT_ATOMS: atom_id res chain seq x y z
N ILE A 1 18.65 2.00 9.82
CA ILE A 1 17.94 0.88 9.14
C ILE A 1 18.19 -0.45 9.85
N GLU A 2 19.41 -0.77 10.27
CA GLU A 2 19.75 -2.09 10.86
C GLU A 2 18.87 -2.53 12.04
N SER A 3 18.46 -1.60 12.92
CA SER A 3 17.61 -1.89 14.08
C SER A 3 16.10 -1.85 13.82
N MET A 4 15.66 -1.68 12.56
CA MET A 4 14.25 -1.62 12.20
C MET A 4 13.72 -3.04 11.90
N ASP A 5 12.46 -3.30 12.27
CA ASP A 5 11.76 -4.56 11.93
C ASP A 5 11.07 -4.48 10.56
N SER A 6 10.65 -3.28 10.15
CA SER A 6 10.11 -2.98 8.82
C SER A 6 10.38 -1.52 8.44
N ILE A 7 10.29 -1.21 7.15
CA ILE A 7 10.49 0.14 6.61
C ILE A 7 9.25 0.53 5.81
N VAL A 8 8.76 1.76 6.01
CA VAL A 8 7.77 2.40 5.14
C VAL A 8 8.42 3.61 4.50
N ILE A 9 8.34 3.72 3.17
CA ILE A 9 8.90 4.85 2.41
C ILE A 9 7.94 5.31 1.32
N GLY A 10 7.87 6.63 1.12
CA GLY A 10 7.06 7.22 0.05
C GLY A 10 6.19 8.40 0.46
N PRO A 11 5.36 8.30 1.51
CA PRO A 11 4.50 9.39 1.95
C PRO A 11 5.27 10.69 2.21
N GLY A 12 5.01 11.72 1.41
CA GLY A 12 5.66 13.04 1.52
C GLY A 12 7.17 13.05 1.23
N LEU A 13 7.72 12.01 0.58
CA LEU A 13 9.15 11.90 0.30
C LEU A 13 9.62 12.93 -0.75
N GLY A 14 8.75 13.32 -1.67
CA GLY A 14 9.08 14.15 -2.83
C GLY A 14 9.94 13.41 -3.86
N GLN A 15 10.50 14.17 -4.82
CA GLN A 15 11.21 13.62 -5.98
C GLN A 15 12.63 14.20 -6.15
N SER A 16 13.24 14.63 -5.05
CA SER A 16 14.60 15.18 -5.06
C SER A 16 15.67 14.08 -5.21
N LEU A 17 16.92 14.45 -5.50
CA LEU A 17 18.04 13.51 -5.47
C LEU A 17 18.24 12.89 -4.07
N LEU A 18 17.90 13.62 -3.01
CA LEU A 18 17.93 13.09 -1.65
C LEU A 18 16.86 11.99 -1.47
N ALA A 19 15.65 12.20 -1.98
CA ALA A 19 14.58 11.22 -1.96
C ALA A 19 14.96 9.95 -2.74
N GLU A 20 15.56 10.11 -3.92
CA GLU A 20 16.11 9.01 -4.72
C GLU A 20 17.17 8.22 -3.94
N LYS A 21 18.11 8.91 -3.28
CA LYS A 21 19.14 8.27 -2.46
C LYS A 21 18.55 7.51 -1.27
N GLN A 22 17.57 8.10 -0.57
CA GLN A 22 16.90 7.44 0.56
C GLN A 22 16.16 6.18 0.12
N LEU A 23 15.49 6.23 -1.04
CA LEU A 23 14.83 5.06 -1.63
C LEU A 23 15.84 3.98 -2.03
N HIS A 24 16.96 4.37 -2.63
CA HIS A 24 18.06 3.43 -2.94
C HIS A 24 18.56 2.72 -1.67
N GLU A 25 18.79 3.46 -0.57
CA GLU A 25 19.21 2.89 0.71
C GLU A 25 18.17 1.89 1.26
N CYS A 26 16.87 2.22 1.18
CA CYS A 26 15.81 1.31 1.61
C CYS A 26 15.73 0.05 0.74
N LEU A 27 15.83 0.19 -0.58
CA LEU A 27 15.84 -0.94 -1.53
C LEU A 27 17.06 -1.86 -1.34
N SER A 28 18.18 -1.32 -0.85
CA SER A 28 19.39 -2.09 -0.56
C SER A 28 19.36 -2.80 0.80
N SER A 29 18.38 -2.49 1.65
CA SER A 29 18.26 -3.09 2.99
C SER A 29 17.80 -4.55 2.94
N ASP A 30 17.97 -5.24 4.06
CA ASP A 30 17.51 -6.61 4.31
C ASP A 30 16.17 -6.67 5.07
N LYS A 31 15.49 -5.54 5.23
CA LYS A 31 14.24 -5.44 6.00
C LYS A 31 13.03 -5.50 5.10
N PRO A 32 11.89 -6.05 5.54
CA PRO A 32 10.61 -5.89 4.84
C PRO A 32 10.32 -4.41 4.51
N LEU A 33 9.88 -4.14 3.29
CA LEU A 33 9.79 -2.79 2.75
C LEU A 33 8.40 -2.49 2.17
N VAL A 34 7.71 -1.50 2.73
CA VAL A 34 6.47 -0.95 2.19
C VAL A 34 6.77 0.32 1.39
N ILE A 35 6.35 0.36 0.14
CA ILE A 35 6.64 1.42 -0.82
C ILE A 35 5.33 2.03 -1.32
N ASP A 36 5.14 3.32 -1.08
CA ASP A 36 3.93 4.06 -1.46
C ASP A 36 4.26 5.38 -2.18
N ALA A 37 3.23 6.05 -2.71
CA ALA A 37 3.28 7.46 -3.09
C ALA A 37 4.52 7.87 -3.92
N ASP A 38 5.29 8.85 -3.44
CA ASP A 38 6.44 9.40 -4.16
C ASP A 38 7.53 8.36 -4.45
N ALA A 39 7.67 7.34 -3.60
CA ALA A 39 8.63 6.26 -3.86
C ALA A 39 8.21 5.41 -5.07
N LEU A 40 6.91 5.17 -5.27
CA LEU A 40 6.38 4.51 -6.47
C LEU A 40 6.58 5.39 -7.72
N ASN A 41 6.42 6.70 -7.59
CA ASN A 41 6.71 7.64 -8.68
C ASN A 41 8.19 7.64 -9.07
N LEU A 42 9.10 7.59 -8.10
CA LEU A 42 10.54 7.45 -8.34
C LEU A 42 10.87 6.13 -9.04
N ILE A 43 10.29 5.01 -8.60
CA ILE A 43 10.47 3.70 -9.25
C ILE A 43 9.98 3.73 -10.71
N ALA A 44 8.82 4.34 -10.97
CA ALA A 44 8.29 4.44 -12.33
C ALA A 44 9.18 5.29 -13.25
N LYS A 45 9.87 6.29 -12.69
CA LYS A 45 10.71 7.23 -13.45
C LYS A 45 12.15 6.71 -13.65
N HIS A 46 12.71 6.00 -12.67
CA HIS A 46 14.12 5.59 -12.65
C HIS A 46 14.26 4.07 -12.82
N GLN A 47 14.68 3.63 -14.01
CA GLN A 47 14.79 2.20 -14.34
C GLN A 47 15.67 1.39 -13.38
N HIS A 48 16.75 1.99 -12.85
CA HIS A 48 17.63 1.31 -11.91
C HIS A 48 16.92 1.01 -10.57
N LEU A 49 16.05 1.90 -10.07
CA LEU A 49 15.25 1.65 -8.87
C LEU A 49 14.23 0.53 -9.09
N ALA A 50 13.57 0.52 -10.27
CA ALA A 50 12.67 -0.55 -10.65
C ALA A 50 13.38 -1.91 -10.74
N GLN A 51 14.61 -1.94 -11.25
CA GLN A 51 15.44 -3.14 -11.28
C GLN A 51 15.81 -3.60 -9.86
N MET A 52 16.24 -2.69 -8.99
CA MET A 52 16.55 -3.02 -7.60
C MET A 52 15.36 -3.63 -6.86
N LEU A 53 14.16 -3.07 -7.04
CA LEU A 53 12.94 -3.64 -6.46
C LEU A 53 12.69 -5.07 -6.95
N ARG A 54 12.80 -5.30 -8.27
CA ARG A 54 12.59 -6.64 -8.87
C ARG A 54 13.59 -7.67 -8.38
N GLU A 55 14.84 -7.27 -8.14
CA GLU A 55 15.94 -8.17 -7.75
C GLU A 55 16.05 -8.38 -6.25
N ARG A 56 15.30 -7.60 -5.45
CA ARG A 56 15.34 -7.66 -3.99
C ARG A 56 15.00 -9.05 -3.49
N LYS A 57 15.80 -9.55 -2.54
CA LYS A 57 15.61 -10.89 -1.95
C LYS A 57 14.66 -10.91 -0.75
N PHE A 58 14.36 -9.73 -0.22
CA PHE A 58 13.51 -9.54 0.95
C PHE A 58 12.15 -8.99 0.52
N GLU A 59 11.11 -9.36 1.26
CA GLU A 59 9.72 -9.04 0.89
C GLU A 59 9.50 -7.54 0.73
N SER A 60 8.80 -7.18 -0.35
CA SER A 60 8.42 -5.80 -0.63
C SER A 60 6.91 -5.73 -0.83
N VAL A 61 6.28 -4.70 -0.33
CA VAL A 61 4.85 -4.41 -0.50
C VAL A 61 4.71 -3.08 -1.20
N ILE A 62 3.99 -3.04 -2.31
CA ILE A 62 3.65 -1.80 -3.02
C ILE A 62 2.17 -1.50 -2.91
N THR A 63 1.81 -0.22 -2.81
CA THR A 63 0.43 0.21 -2.57
C THR A 63 -0.09 1.17 -3.65
N PRO A 64 0.06 0.90 -4.96
CA PRO A 64 -0.32 1.85 -5.99
C PRO A 64 -1.83 2.09 -6.07
N HIS A 65 -2.23 3.35 -6.22
CA HIS A 65 -3.52 3.68 -6.83
C HIS A 65 -3.44 3.59 -8.36
N LEU A 66 -4.58 3.70 -9.05
CA LEU A 66 -4.66 3.55 -10.52
C LEU A 66 -3.63 4.39 -11.30
N GLY A 67 -3.44 5.65 -10.91
CA GLY A 67 -2.41 6.49 -11.51
C GLY A 67 -0.99 5.94 -11.31
N GLU A 68 -0.58 5.60 -10.09
CA GLU A 68 0.75 5.05 -9.81
C GLU A 68 0.96 3.75 -10.59
N ALA A 69 -0.03 2.86 -10.60
CA ALA A 69 -0.01 1.64 -11.42
C ALA A 69 0.17 1.95 -12.92
N SER A 70 -0.53 2.96 -13.44
CA SER A 70 -0.39 3.43 -14.82
C SER A 70 1.03 3.86 -15.15
N ARG A 71 1.70 4.58 -14.24
CA ARG A 71 3.11 5.00 -14.44
C ARG A 71 4.07 3.81 -14.35
N LEU A 72 3.87 2.92 -13.38
CA LEU A 72 4.71 1.74 -13.16
C LEU A 72 4.66 0.78 -14.35
N LEU A 73 3.47 0.49 -14.87
CA LEU A 73 3.26 -0.46 -15.97
C LEU A 73 3.28 0.19 -17.36
N LYS A 74 3.29 1.53 -17.44
CA LYS A 74 3.16 2.29 -18.70
C LYS A 74 1.88 1.91 -19.48
N GLN A 75 0.80 1.68 -18.76
CA GLN A 75 -0.53 1.37 -19.30
C GLN A 75 -1.51 2.52 -19.03
N SER A 76 -2.56 2.65 -19.83
CA SER A 76 -3.60 3.65 -19.57
C SER A 76 -4.42 3.30 -18.33
N ILE A 77 -4.88 4.32 -17.59
CA ILE A 77 -5.77 4.13 -16.44
C ILE A 77 -7.04 3.38 -16.85
N THR A 78 -7.60 3.66 -18.03
CA THR A 78 -8.78 2.96 -18.57
C THR A 78 -8.54 1.46 -18.69
N ASN A 79 -7.40 1.05 -19.24
CA ASN A 79 -7.06 -0.37 -19.36
C ASN A 79 -6.94 -1.04 -17.99
N ILE A 80 -6.27 -0.38 -17.05
CA ILE A 80 -6.10 -0.87 -15.68
C ILE A 80 -7.46 -1.01 -14.98
N GLN A 81 -8.35 -0.02 -15.14
CA GLN A 81 -9.68 -0.03 -14.53
C GLN A 81 -10.54 -1.19 -15.04
N GLN A 82 -10.38 -1.59 -16.29
CA GLN A 82 -11.10 -2.71 -16.91
C GLN A 82 -10.52 -4.08 -16.51
N HIS A 83 -9.23 -4.16 -16.17
CA HIS A 83 -8.51 -5.40 -15.91
C HIS A 83 -7.79 -5.36 -14.55
N ARG A 84 -8.51 -4.98 -13.49
CA ARG A 84 -7.88 -4.67 -12.20
C ARG A 84 -7.20 -5.87 -11.56
N GLU A 85 -7.84 -7.04 -11.60
CA GLU A 85 -7.28 -8.30 -11.04
C GLU A 85 -5.99 -8.66 -11.75
N ASP A 86 -6.03 -8.74 -13.08
CA ASP A 86 -4.87 -8.98 -13.93
C ASP A 86 -3.77 -7.94 -13.72
N THR A 87 -4.14 -6.66 -13.53
CA THR A 87 -3.19 -5.59 -13.28
C THR A 87 -2.48 -5.77 -11.95
N ALA A 88 -3.20 -6.14 -10.88
CA ALA A 88 -2.61 -6.37 -9.57
C ALA A 88 -1.63 -7.55 -9.60
N LEU A 89 -2.01 -8.65 -10.26
CA LEU A 89 -1.13 -9.80 -10.49
C LEU A 89 0.08 -9.43 -11.36
N LEU A 90 -0.12 -8.63 -12.40
CA LEU A 90 0.95 -8.16 -13.28
C LEU A 90 1.94 -7.26 -12.52
N LEU A 91 1.47 -6.36 -11.66
CA LEU A 91 2.32 -5.54 -10.79
C LEU A 91 3.16 -6.44 -9.87
N ALA A 92 2.51 -7.36 -9.16
CA ALA A 92 3.16 -8.26 -8.22
C ALA A 92 4.24 -9.12 -8.92
N ASN A 93 3.94 -9.66 -10.10
CA ASN A 93 4.89 -10.43 -10.89
C ASN A 93 6.02 -9.55 -11.49
N THR A 94 5.70 -8.36 -12.02
CA THR A 94 6.69 -7.48 -12.68
C THR A 94 7.78 -7.02 -11.72
N PHE A 95 7.40 -6.77 -10.46
CA PHE A 95 8.29 -6.25 -9.42
C PHE A 95 8.67 -7.31 -8.38
N GLN A 96 8.25 -8.57 -8.57
CA GLN A 96 8.54 -9.68 -7.66
C GLN A 96 8.16 -9.35 -6.21
N CYS A 97 7.01 -8.73 -6.01
CA CYS A 97 6.57 -8.17 -4.74
C CYS A 97 5.12 -8.54 -4.42
N ILE A 98 4.67 -8.11 -3.24
CA ILE A 98 3.27 -8.07 -2.85
C ILE A 98 2.71 -6.69 -3.26
N CYS A 99 1.46 -6.63 -3.71
CA CYS A 99 0.84 -5.41 -4.21
C CYS A 99 -0.60 -5.27 -3.70
N VAL A 100 -1.02 -4.05 -3.37
CA VAL A 100 -2.44 -3.67 -3.38
C VAL A 100 -2.71 -2.64 -4.46
N LEU A 101 -3.57 -2.97 -5.42
CA LEU A 101 -4.13 -1.98 -6.35
C LEU A 101 -5.31 -1.27 -5.67
N LYS A 102 -5.05 -0.07 -5.16
CA LYS A 102 -6.01 0.74 -4.39
C LYS A 102 -7.17 1.23 -5.27
N GLY A 103 -8.37 1.20 -4.69
CA GLY A 103 -9.61 1.73 -5.25
C GLY A 103 -10.84 1.04 -4.65
N ALA A 104 -12.04 1.34 -5.15
CA ALA A 104 -13.22 0.53 -4.83
C ALA A 104 -12.93 -0.94 -5.15
N ASN A 105 -13.26 -1.86 -4.25
CA ASN A 105 -12.85 -3.26 -4.32
C ASN A 105 -11.33 -3.40 -4.55
N SER A 106 -10.53 -2.91 -3.58
CA SER A 106 -9.06 -2.98 -3.67
C SER A 106 -8.59 -4.43 -3.82
N ILE A 107 -7.55 -4.65 -4.63
CA ILE A 107 -7.09 -6.00 -4.97
C ILE A 107 -5.71 -6.20 -4.39
N CYS A 108 -5.57 -7.17 -3.49
CA CYS A 108 -4.29 -7.58 -2.93
C CYS A 108 -3.78 -8.77 -3.73
N ALA A 109 -2.53 -8.76 -4.18
CA ALA A 109 -1.91 -9.82 -4.97
C ALA A 109 -0.47 -10.07 -4.52
N ASN A 110 0.02 -11.30 -4.68
CA ASN A 110 1.42 -11.66 -4.46
C ASN A 110 2.10 -12.12 -5.77
N ASN A 111 3.43 -12.26 -5.73
CA ASN A 111 4.22 -12.71 -6.87
C ASN A 111 4.12 -14.24 -7.14
N GLN A 112 3.35 -14.99 -6.34
CA GLN A 112 3.06 -16.41 -6.56
C GLN A 112 1.78 -16.63 -7.37
N GLY A 113 1.04 -15.57 -7.66
CA GLY A 113 -0.21 -15.62 -8.42
C GLY A 113 -1.48 -15.65 -7.57
N ASP A 114 -1.36 -15.58 -6.24
CA ASP A 114 -2.53 -15.45 -5.35
C ASP A 114 -3.04 -14.02 -5.35
N TYR A 115 -4.36 -13.87 -5.29
CA TYR A 115 -5.00 -12.57 -5.07
C TYR A 115 -6.25 -12.68 -4.21
N SER A 116 -6.68 -11.56 -3.64
CA SER A 116 -7.94 -11.41 -2.92
C SER A 116 -8.52 -10.02 -3.16
N VAL A 117 -9.85 -9.93 -3.23
CA VAL A 117 -10.59 -8.67 -3.35
C VAL A 117 -11.07 -8.23 -1.98
N ASN A 118 -10.77 -7.00 -1.60
CA ASN A 118 -11.28 -6.40 -0.37
C ASN A 118 -12.66 -5.77 -0.60
N PRO A 119 -13.73 -6.24 0.09
CA PRO A 119 -15.09 -5.75 -0.13
C PRO A 119 -15.42 -4.48 0.68
N THR A 120 -14.53 -4.02 1.56
CA THR A 120 -14.79 -2.91 2.49
C THR A 120 -14.28 -1.58 1.97
N GLY A 121 -14.79 -0.50 2.57
CA GLY A 121 -14.42 0.87 2.29
C GLY A 121 -15.41 1.59 1.40
N ASN A 122 -15.40 2.92 1.51
CA ASN A 122 -16.30 3.80 0.78
C ASN A 122 -15.57 5.04 0.23
N ALA A 123 -16.32 5.91 -0.46
CA ALA A 123 -15.77 7.10 -1.11
C ALA A 123 -15.08 8.08 -0.15
N GLY A 124 -15.36 8.03 1.15
CA GLY A 124 -14.68 8.85 2.16
C GLY A 124 -13.18 8.56 2.26
N LEU A 125 -12.73 7.38 1.82
CA LEU A 125 -11.29 7.04 1.76
C LEU A 125 -10.56 7.73 0.61
N ALA A 126 -11.27 8.32 -0.36
CA ALA A 126 -10.67 9.12 -1.43
C ALA A 126 -10.28 10.54 -0.96
N SER A 127 -9.81 10.67 0.28
CA SER A 127 -9.32 11.90 0.89
C SER A 127 -7.81 11.84 1.13
N ALA A 128 -7.18 13.00 1.29
CA ALA A 128 -5.74 13.08 1.49
C ALA A 128 -5.32 12.42 2.82
N GLY A 129 -4.21 11.69 2.80
CA GLY A 129 -3.60 11.07 3.98
C GLY A 129 -4.14 9.68 4.36
N THR A 130 -5.28 9.23 3.82
CA THR A 130 -5.79 7.87 4.09
C THR A 130 -4.84 6.79 3.56
N GLY A 131 -4.21 7.04 2.41
CA GLY A 131 -3.14 6.18 1.87
C GLY A 131 -1.96 6.06 2.83
N ASP A 132 -1.58 7.15 3.50
CA ASP A 132 -0.47 7.16 4.46
C ASP A 132 -0.80 6.32 5.70
N VAL A 133 -2.06 6.38 6.15
CA VAL A 133 -2.58 5.51 7.23
C VAL A 133 -2.50 4.05 6.83
N LEU A 134 -2.92 3.70 5.62
CA LEU A 134 -2.84 2.32 5.12
C LEU A 134 -1.38 1.83 5.09
N SER A 135 -0.47 2.63 4.53
CA SER A 135 0.95 2.28 4.44
C SER A 135 1.62 2.12 5.82
N GLY A 136 1.31 3.01 6.76
CA GLY A 136 1.75 2.89 8.15
C GLY A 136 1.19 1.66 8.86
N LEU A 137 -0.09 1.34 8.63
CA LEU A 137 -0.75 0.16 9.18
C LEU A 137 -0.10 -1.14 8.69
N ILE A 138 0.18 -1.24 7.38
CA ILE A 138 0.89 -2.38 6.80
C ILE A 138 2.27 -2.55 7.46
N GLY A 139 3.07 -1.47 7.51
CA GLY A 139 4.40 -1.51 8.12
C GLY A 139 4.36 -1.89 9.60
N GLY A 140 3.38 -1.36 10.35
CA GLY A 140 3.18 -1.67 11.77
C GLY A 140 2.78 -3.13 12.03
N LEU A 141 1.94 -3.73 11.18
CA LEU A 141 1.58 -5.15 11.29
C LEU A 141 2.76 -6.06 10.94
N ILE A 142 3.54 -5.70 9.92
CA ILE A 142 4.77 -6.43 9.57
C ILE A 142 5.79 -6.37 10.71
N ALA A 143 5.97 -5.20 11.33
CA ALA A 143 6.86 -5.04 12.47
C ALA A 143 6.44 -5.88 13.69
N GLN A 144 5.16 -6.24 13.81
CA GLN A 144 4.65 -7.16 14.83
C GLN A 144 4.88 -8.64 14.50
N GLY A 145 5.57 -8.96 13.40
CA GLY A 145 5.90 -10.32 12.99
C GLY A 145 4.85 -10.99 12.08
N MET A 146 3.88 -10.23 11.58
CA MET A 146 2.90 -10.75 10.62
C MET A 146 3.55 -10.92 9.23
N ALA A 147 3.23 -12.01 8.53
CA ALA A 147 3.67 -12.22 7.15
C ALA A 147 3.16 -11.09 6.25
N CYS A 148 3.99 -10.59 5.32
CA CYS A 148 3.68 -9.36 4.57
C CYS A 148 2.35 -9.41 3.82
N PHE A 149 1.99 -10.57 3.24
CA PHE A 149 0.74 -10.68 2.49
C PHE A 149 -0.49 -10.71 3.41
N ASP A 150 -0.39 -11.33 4.58
CA ASP A 150 -1.45 -11.31 5.58
C ASP A 150 -1.60 -9.92 6.22
N ALA A 151 -0.48 -9.25 6.51
CA ALA A 151 -0.45 -7.87 6.97
C ALA A 151 -1.13 -6.93 5.97
N LEU A 152 -0.84 -7.09 4.68
CA LEU A 152 -1.49 -6.31 3.63
C LEU A 152 -3.01 -6.53 3.62
N LYS A 153 -3.47 -7.78 3.56
CA LYS A 153 -4.90 -8.11 3.50
C LYS A 153 -5.64 -7.56 4.73
N LEU A 154 -5.09 -7.78 5.92
CA LEU A 154 -5.68 -7.29 7.16
C LEU A 154 -5.74 -5.76 7.17
N ALA A 155 -4.64 -5.09 6.81
CA ALA A 155 -4.57 -3.63 6.78
C ALA A 155 -5.62 -3.02 5.85
N VAL A 156 -5.73 -3.54 4.62
CA VAL A 156 -6.72 -3.07 3.63
C VAL A 156 -8.14 -3.29 4.13
N TYR A 157 -8.41 -4.45 4.73
CA TYR A 157 -9.74 -4.77 5.26
C TYR A 157 -10.16 -3.84 6.40
N VAL A 158 -9.34 -3.72 7.46
CA VAL A 158 -9.70 -2.89 8.62
C VAL A 158 -9.70 -1.40 8.29
N HIS A 159 -8.86 -0.97 7.33
CA HIS A 159 -8.88 0.41 6.84
C HIS A 159 -10.20 0.74 6.11
N GLY A 160 -10.67 -0.16 5.24
CA GLY A 160 -11.98 -0.04 4.59
C GLY A 160 -13.14 -0.08 5.59
N GLN A 161 -13.14 -1.09 6.46
CA GLN A 161 -14.21 -1.32 7.43
C GLN A 161 -14.29 -0.19 8.46
N ALA A 162 -13.16 0.41 8.86
CA ALA A 162 -13.17 1.58 9.73
C ALA A 162 -13.88 2.78 9.08
N ALA A 163 -13.65 3.01 7.78
CA ALA A 163 -14.36 4.05 7.06
C ALA A 163 -15.86 3.75 6.95
N ASP A 164 -16.24 2.48 6.77
CA ASP A 164 -17.65 2.07 6.70
C ASP A 164 -18.35 2.28 8.05
N ASN A 165 -17.72 1.84 9.16
CA ASN A 165 -18.22 2.06 10.51
C ASN A 165 -18.41 3.55 10.82
N LEU A 166 -17.46 4.40 10.42
CA LEU A 166 -17.54 5.84 10.64
C LEU A 166 -18.74 6.43 9.90
N VAL A 167 -18.94 6.06 8.63
CA VAL A 167 -20.09 6.53 7.84
C VAL A 167 -21.42 6.03 8.45
N GLU A 168 -21.49 4.77 8.87
CA GLU A 168 -22.66 4.22 9.57
C GLU A 168 -22.96 4.95 10.88
N SER A 169 -21.92 5.43 11.57
CA SER A 169 -22.05 6.24 12.79
C SER A 169 -22.39 7.72 12.54
N GLY A 170 -22.54 8.13 11.28
CA GLY A 170 -22.86 9.50 10.88
C GLY A 170 -21.65 10.42 10.69
N ILE A 171 -20.43 9.86 10.63
CA ILE A 171 -19.18 10.58 10.35
C ILE A 171 -18.77 10.33 8.90
N GLY A 172 -18.95 11.34 8.04
CA GLY A 172 -18.68 11.25 6.62
C GLY A 172 -19.91 10.85 5.78
N PRO A 173 -19.73 10.40 4.51
CA PRO A 173 -18.44 10.23 3.84
C PRO A 173 -17.76 11.57 3.48
N ILE A 174 -18.52 12.67 3.42
CA ILE A 174 -17.98 14.01 3.17
C ILE A 174 -17.27 14.51 4.43
N GLY A 175 -15.99 14.86 4.30
CA GLY A 175 -15.18 15.39 5.41
C GLY A 175 -14.52 14.32 6.28
N LEU A 176 -14.67 13.03 5.94
CA LEU A 176 -13.98 11.94 6.64
C LEU A 176 -12.45 12.15 6.59
N THR A 177 -11.81 12.17 7.75
CA THR A 177 -10.36 12.43 7.86
C THR A 177 -9.56 11.15 8.10
N ALA A 178 -8.30 11.17 7.67
CA ALA A 178 -7.35 10.09 7.95
C ALA A 178 -7.15 9.83 9.46
N SER A 179 -7.26 10.88 10.28
CA SER A 179 -7.12 10.76 11.75
C SER A 179 -8.27 9.99 12.38
N GLU A 180 -9.52 10.23 11.95
CA GLU A 180 -10.69 9.49 12.42
C GLU A 180 -10.61 8.02 12.01
N VAL A 181 -10.22 7.74 10.77
CA VAL A 181 -9.99 6.37 10.28
C VAL A 181 -8.95 5.65 11.15
N THR A 182 -7.85 6.31 11.49
CA THR A 182 -6.80 5.74 12.36
C THR A 182 -7.33 5.37 13.76
N ILE A 183 -8.16 6.24 14.36
CA ILE A 183 -8.76 5.99 15.67
C ILE A 183 -9.73 4.81 15.60
N GLU A 184 -10.56 4.73 14.57
CA GLU A 184 -11.51 3.64 14.45
C GLU A 184 -10.82 2.29 14.18
N ILE A 185 -9.75 2.25 13.37
CA ILE A 185 -8.92 1.05 13.21
C ILE A 185 -8.43 0.55 14.57
N ARG A 186 -7.92 1.45 15.43
CA ARG A 186 -7.47 1.08 16.79
C ARG A 186 -8.61 0.48 17.61
N ASN A 187 -9.80 1.09 17.58
CA ASN A 187 -10.96 0.59 18.32
C ASN A 187 -11.35 -0.81 17.85
N MET A 188 -11.40 -1.03 16.53
CA MET A 188 -11.74 -2.32 15.94
C MET A 188 -10.75 -3.41 16.33
N LEU A 189 -9.44 -3.15 16.24
CA LEU A 189 -8.42 -4.14 16.57
C LEU A 189 -8.44 -4.51 18.06
N ASN A 190 -8.68 -3.55 18.96
CA ASN A 190 -8.76 -3.85 20.39
C ASN A 190 -10.02 -4.63 20.79
N LYS A 191 -11.13 -4.48 20.05
CA LYS A 191 -12.35 -5.28 20.29
C LYS A 191 -12.15 -6.77 20.03
N GLN A 192 -11.15 -7.16 19.23
CA GLN A 192 -10.82 -8.56 18.95
C GLN A 192 -10.00 -9.23 20.07
N LEU A 193 -9.52 -8.46 21.04
CA LEU A 193 -8.71 -8.96 22.16
C LEU A 193 -9.55 -9.29 23.41
N GLY A 194 -10.84 -8.94 23.43
CA GLY A 194 -11.77 -9.20 24.54
C GLY A 194 -12.85 -10.19 24.14
#